data_AF-A0A523WF67-F1
#
_entry.id   AF-A0A523WF67-F1
#
_cell.length_a   1.000
_cell.length_b   1.000
_cell.length_c   1.000
_cell.angle_alpha   90.00
_cell.angle_beta   90.00
_cell.angle_gamma   90.00
#
_symmetry.space_group_name_H-M   'P 1'
#
loop_
_entity.id
_entity.type
_entity.pdbx_description
1 polymer ?
#
loop_
_entity_poly.entity_id
_entity_poly.type
_entity_poly.pdbx_seq_one_letter_code
_entity_poly.pdbx_strand_id
1 'polypeptide(L)'
;MRCKDIERLIIDSSERELSRQERLAIKEHTAQCSACTRFQDDWERIRRSLKKMPTPVLPSDLDEQTRLMCRTEKESLWSANKQPLLQTRSSVAVPKLILAALIFLTVLTVIIVVPQLKELKLDETMPFSTVMALTIILQNAVMLFFTPILIRRYRSKNQGFRII
;
A
#
# COMPACT_ATOMS: atom_id res chain seq x y z
N MET A 1 -14.64 28.14 -6.30
CA MET A 1 -13.55 27.61 -5.44
C MET A 1 -13.10 28.69 -4.48
N ARG A 2 -12.53 28.33 -3.32
CA ARG A 2 -12.03 29.32 -2.35
C ARG A 2 -10.65 29.81 -2.77
N CYS A 3 -10.28 31.03 -2.40
CA CYS A 3 -8.97 31.62 -2.74
C CYS A 3 -7.81 30.70 -2.35
N LYS A 4 -7.86 30.10 -1.15
CA LYS A 4 -6.84 29.16 -0.65
C LYS A 4 -6.62 27.94 -1.56
N ASP A 5 -7.68 27.45 -2.18
CA ASP A 5 -7.59 26.30 -3.09
C ASP A 5 -6.89 26.71 -4.40
N ILE A 6 -7.15 27.93 -4.88
CA ILE A 6 -6.53 28.50 -6.08
C ILE A 6 -5.07 28.87 -5.85
N GLU A 7 -4.74 29.49 -4.72
CA GLU A 7 -3.35 29.77 -4.33
C GLU A 7 -2.52 28.49 -4.30
N ARG A 8 -3.06 27.41 -3.73
CA ARG A 8 -2.41 26.10 -3.75
C ARG A 8 -2.18 25.59 -5.18
N LEU A 9 -3.19 25.68 -6.05
CA LEU A 9 -3.03 25.29 -7.46
C LEU A 9 -1.98 26.15 -8.19
N ILE A 10 -1.89 27.45 -7.88
CA ILE A 10 -0.86 28.34 -8.42
C ILE A 10 0.54 27.88 -7.99
N ILE A 11 0.72 27.50 -6.71
CA ILE A 11 2.00 26.96 -6.21
C ILE A 11 2.32 25.61 -6.88
N ASP A 12 1.36 24.69 -6.90
CA ASP A 12 1.51 23.34 -7.48
C ASP A 12 1.94 23.40 -8.96
N SER A 13 1.53 24.44 -9.70
CA SER A 13 1.94 24.64 -11.11
C SER A 13 3.44 24.79 -11.32
N SER A 14 4.20 25.02 -10.24
CA SER A 14 5.66 25.11 -10.27
C SER A 14 6.36 23.76 -10.09
N GLU A 15 5.73 22.83 -9.37
CA GLU A 15 6.30 21.52 -9.02
C GLU A 15 5.80 20.41 -9.96
N ARG A 16 4.57 20.54 -10.45
CA ARG A 16 3.92 19.53 -11.30
C ARG A 16 3.17 20.16 -12.46
N GLU A 17 2.89 19.35 -13.46
CA GLU A 17 2.01 19.76 -14.55
C GLU A 17 0.54 19.71 -14.11
N LEU A 18 -0.15 20.85 -14.18
CA LEU A 18 -1.58 20.93 -13.90
C LEU A 18 -2.42 20.41 -15.06
N SER A 19 -3.52 19.73 -14.74
CA SER A 19 -4.56 19.32 -15.69
C SER A 19 -5.24 20.53 -16.35
N ARG A 20 -5.92 20.30 -17.49
CA ARG A 20 -6.65 21.37 -18.19
C ARG A 20 -7.74 22.01 -17.33
N GLN A 21 -8.43 21.21 -16.51
CA GLN A 21 -9.48 21.69 -15.61
C GLN A 21 -8.90 22.59 -14.51
N GLU A 22 -7.81 22.20 -13.88
CA GLU A 22 -7.13 23.02 -12.87
C GLU A 22 -6.64 24.35 -13.45
N ARG A 23 -6.06 24.34 -14.65
CA ARG A 23 -5.63 25.58 -15.33
C ARG A 23 -6.80 26.51 -15.64
N LEU A 24 -7.95 25.96 -16.07
CA LEU A 24 -9.16 26.75 -16.32
C LEU A 24 -9.70 27.34 -15.01
N ALA A 25 -9.74 26.55 -13.94
CA ALA A 25 -10.20 27.02 -12.64
C ALA A 25 -9.37 28.19 -12.10
N ILE A 26 -8.04 28.15 -12.27
CA ILE A 26 -7.16 29.29 -11.93
C ILE A 26 -7.55 30.52 -12.76
N LYS A 27 -7.64 30.39 -14.09
CA LYS A 27 -7.96 31.52 -14.99
C LYS A 27 -9.31 32.16 -14.68
N GLU A 28 -10.33 31.34 -14.46
CA GLU A 28 -11.68 31.82 -14.17
C GLU A 28 -11.72 32.58 -12.83
N HIS A 29 -11.04 32.04 -11.81
CA HIS A 29 -10.99 32.68 -10.51
C HIS A 29 -10.16 33.97 -10.52
N THR A 30 -8.99 33.98 -11.15
CA THR A 30 -8.14 35.18 -11.21
C THR A 30 -8.70 36.28 -12.09
N ALA A 31 -9.66 35.98 -12.98
CA ALA A 31 -10.42 37.00 -13.71
C ALA A 31 -11.39 37.77 -12.80
N GLN A 32 -11.84 37.17 -11.69
CA GLN A 32 -12.86 37.74 -10.80
C GLN A 32 -12.30 38.16 -9.44
N CYS A 33 -11.13 37.65 -9.04
CA CYS A 33 -10.53 37.88 -7.73
C CYS A 33 -9.15 38.56 -7.87
N SER A 34 -9.12 39.87 -7.63
CA SER A 34 -7.89 40.67 -7.71
C SER A 34 -6.80 40.25 -6.73
N ALA A 35 -7.17 39.66 -5.59
CA ALA A 35 -6.21 39.14 -4.61
C ALA A 35 -5.43 37.95 -5.18
N CYS A 36 -6.13 36.99 -5.80
CA CYS A 36 -5.48 35.84 -6.44
C CYS A 36 -4.70 36.23 -7.70
N THR A 37 -5.11 37.27 -8.43
CA THR A 37 -4.31 37.84 -9.54
C THR A 37 -2.97 38.35 -9.03
N ARG A 38 -2.98 39.18 -7.97
CA ARG A 38 -1.75 39.72 -7.36
C ARG A 38 -0.84 38.61 -6.84
N PHE A 39 -1.42 37.61 -6.16
CA PHE A 39 -0.67 36.45 -5.70
C PHE A 39 0.02 35.70 -6.86
N GLN A 40 -0.68 35.51 -7.98
CA GLN A 40 -0.10 34.88 -9.17
C GLN A 40 1.09 35.68 -9.72
N ASP A 41 0.96 37.01 -9.79
CA ASP A 41 2.03 37.89 -10.27
C ASP A 41 3.25 37.89 -9.36
N ASP A 42 3.03 37.94 -8.04
CA ASP A 42 4.08 37.87 -7.02
C ASP A 42 4.81 36.52 -7.08
N TRP A 43 4.07 35.43 -7.22
CA TRP A 43 4.64 34.09 -7.38
C TRP A 43 5.51 33.97 -8.63
N GLU A 44 5.04 34.48 -9.77
CA GLU A 44 5.81 34.48 -11.02
C GLU A 44 7.04 35.39 -10.93
N ARG A 45 6.97 36.48 -10.16
CA ARG A 45 8.13 37.32 -9.85
C ARG A 45 9.17 36.55 -9.03
N ILE A 46 8.76 35.86 -7.96
CA ILE A 46 9.65 35.03 -7.14
C ILE A 46 10.31 33.96 -8.01
N ARG A 47 9.53 33.26 -8.84
CA ARG A 47 10.04 32.21 -9.73
C ARG A 47 11.10 32.73 -10.70
N ARG A 48 10.87 33.89 -11.31
CA ARG A 48 11.84 34.52 -12.20
C ARG A 48 13.11 34.95 -11.46
N SER A 49 12.99 35.44 -10.23
CA SER A 49 14.15 35.79 -9.40
C SER A 49 14.96 34.55 -9.02
N LEU A 50 14.31 33.46 -8.60
CA LEU A 50 14.99 32.21 -8.27
C LEU A 50 15.72 31.61 -9.48
N LYS A 51 15.12 31.67 -10.69
CA LYS A 51 15.80 31.22 -11.92
C LYS A 51 17.04 32.04 -12.28
N LYS A 52 17.15 33.28 -11.80
CA LYS A 52 18.32 34.14 -12.00
C LYS A 52 19.40 33.95 -10.95
N MET A 53 19.10 33.27 -9.84
CA MET A 53 20.10 32.98 -8.83
C MET A 53 21.12 31.98 -9.38
N PRO A 54 22.42 32.17 -9.07
CA PRO A 54 23.43 31.19 -9.45
C PRO A 54 23.10 29.85 -8.80
N THR A 55 23.10 28.79 -9.59
CA THR A 55 22.96 27.42 -9.05
C THR A 55 24.13 27.17 -8.10
N PRO A 56 23.88 26.77 -6.83
CA PRO A 56 24.95 26.45 -5.91
C PRO A 56 25.79 25.30 -6.50
N VAL A 57 27.09 25.53 -6.65
CA VAL A 57 28.01 24.49 -7.09
C VAL A 57 28.29 23.60 -5.89
N LEU A 58 28.03 22.30 -6.04
CA LEU A 58 28.37 21.31 -5.02
C LEU A 58 29.90 21.23 -4.92
N PRO A 59 30.50 21.47 -3.74
CA PRO A 59 31.93 21.27 -3.53
C PRO A 59 32.31 19.82 -3.83
N SER A 60 33.42 19.60 -4.55
CA SER A 60 33.94 18.28 -4.90
C SER A 60 34.08 17.36 -3.69
N ASP A 61 34.53 17.93 -2.58
CA ASP A 61 34.83 17.20 -1.35
C ASP A 61 33.55 16.63 -0.71
N LEU A 62 32.44 17.38 -0.81
CA LEU A 62 31.14 16.93 -0.29
C LEU A 62 30.52 15.84 -1.19
N ASP A 63 30.68 15.94 -2.52
CA ASP A 63 30.25 14.87 -3.44
C ASP A 63 31.01 13.57 -3.17
N GLU A 64 32.34 13.66 -3.02
CA GLU A 64 33.18 12.50 -2.74
C GLU A 64 32.86 11.87 -1.38
N GLN A 65 32.73 12.69 -0.34
CA GLN A 65 32.37 12.21 1.00
C GLN A 65 31.00 11.53 1.02
N THR A 66 30.02 12.12 0.32
CA THR A 66 28.65 11.55 0.23
C THR A 66 28.68 10.20 -0.51
N ARG A 67 29.45 10.11 -1.61
CA ARG A 67 29.61 8.85 -2.36
C ARG A 67 30.28 7.77 -1.52
N LEU A 68 31.30 8.12 -0.74
CA LEU A 68 31.97 7.19 0.17
C LEU A 68 30.99 6.68 1.23
N MET A 69 30.24 7.57 1.89
CA MET A 69 29.24 7.17 2.88
C MET A 69 28.17 6.24 2.27
N CYS A 70 27.60 6.58 1.12
CA CYS A 70 26.62 5.72 0.45
C CYS A 70 27.20 4.35 0.06
N ARG A 71 28.47 4.27 -0.37
CA ARG A 71 29.12 2.98 -0.64
C ARG A 71 29.26 2.15 0.63
N THR A 72 29.75 2.74 1.71
CA THR A 72 29.94 2.03 2.98
C THR A 72 28.61 1.55 3.57
N GLU A 73 27.53 2.33 3.46
CA GLU A 73 26.20 1.92 3.89
C GLU A 73 25.64 0.79 3.02
N LYS A 74 25.82 0.88 1.70
CA LYS A 74 25.40 -0.20 0.80
C LYS A 74 26.18 -1.50 1.05
N GLU A 75 27.47 -1.40 1.34
CA GLU A 75 28.34 -2.53 1.67
C GLU A 75 28.00 -3.13 3.04
N SER A 76 27.64 -2.30 4.04
CA SER A 76 27.21 -2.78 5.35
C SER A 76 25.85 -3.49 5.26
N LEU A 77 24.91 -2.96 4.49
CA LEU A 77 23.64 -3.62 4.18
C LEU A 77 23.86 -4.92 3.41
N TRP A 78 24.75 -4.93 2.42
CA TRP A 78 25.06 -6.15 1.67
C TRP A 78 25.75 -7.19 2.55
N SER A 79 26.65 -6.78 3.44
CA SER A 79 27.37 -7.67 4.36
C SER A 79 26.46 -8.21 5.47
N ALA A 80 25.53 -7.40 5.97
CA ALA A 80 24.45 -7.85 6.86
C ALA A 80 23.51 -8.84 6.12
N ASN A 81 23.28 -8.64 4.83
CA ASN A 81 22.50 -9.53 3.97
C ASN A 81 23.30 -10.74 3.43
N LYS A 82 24.61 -10.80 3.71
CA LYS A 82 25.51 -11.95 3.49
C LYS A 82 25.69 -12.79 4.77
N GLN A 83 24.77 -12.71 5.72
CA GLN A 83 24.56 -13.88 6.57
C GLN A 83 24.29 -15.08 5.64
N PRO A 84 24.88 -16.25 5.93
CA PRO A 84 25.01 -17.31 4.95
C PRO A 84 23.64 -17.65 4.37
N LEU A 85 23.63 -17.79 3.04
CA LEU A 85 22.57 -18.39 2.22
C LEU A 85 22.33 -19.88 2.59
N LEU A 86 22.18 -20.16 3.88
CA LEU A 86 21.68 -21.39 4.46
C LEU A 86 20.40 -21.16 5.26
N GLN A 87 19.83 -19.95 5.24
CA GLN A 87 18.54 -19.71 5.87
C GLN A 87 17.55 -19.05 4.92
N THR A 88 16.66 -19.92 4.44
CA THR A 88 15.33 -19.62 3.91
C THR A 88 15.28 -18.85 2.60
N ARG A 89 15.61 -19.57 1.52
CA ARG A 89 14.65 -19.68 0.41
C ARG A 89 13.36 -20.25 1.00
N SER A 90 12.59 -19.41 1.70
CA SER A 90 11.22 -19.71 2.10
C SER A 90 10.43 -19.74 0.81
N SER A 91 10.51 -20.86 0.07
CA SER A 91 9.28 -21.48 -0.39
C SER A 91 8.35 -21.37 0.80
N VAL A 92 7.28 -20.58 0.67
CA VAL A 92 6.28 -20.36 1.71
C VAL A 92 5.68 -21.73 1.98
N ALA A 93 6.39 -22.51 2.78
CA ALA A 93 6.00 -23.82 3.23
C ALA A 93 4.95 -23.52 4.27
N VAL A 94 3.71 -23.41 3.79
CA VAL A 94 2.52 -23.30 4.61
C VAL A 94 2.71 -24.32 5.73
N PRO A 95 2.75 -23.87 7.01
CA PRO A 95 3.01 -24.75 8.14
C PRO A 95 2.15 -26.00 8.02
N LYS A 96 2.74 -27.19 8.18
CA LYS A 96 2.05 -28.47 7.94
C LYS A 96 0.70 -28.55 8.68
N LEU A 97 0.59 -27.90 9.84
CA LEU A 97 -0.64 -27.76 10.60
C LEU A 97 -1.73 -26.94 9.89
N ILE A 98 -1.37 -25.85 9.19
CA ILE A 98 -2.30 -25.03 8.41
C ILE A 98 -2.76 -25.81 7.18
N LEU A 99 -1.85 -26.50 6.49
CA LEU A 99 -2.22 -27.37 5.37
C LEU A 99 -3.11 -28.53 5.82
N ALA A 100 -2.80 -29.17 6.95
CA ALA A 100 -3.62 -30.22 7.52
C ALA A 100 -5.01 -29.70 7.95
N ALA A 101 -5.08 -28.52 8.58
CA ALA A 101 -6.35 -27.90 8.94
C ALA A 101 -7.19 -27.55 7.70
N LEU A 102 -6.55 -27.07 6.63
CA LEU A 102 -7.25 -26.73 5.39
C LEU A 102 -7.77 -27.98 4.68
N ILE A 103 -6.97 -29.06 4.59
CA ILE A 103 -7.39 -30.36 4.06
C ILE A 103 -8.52 -30.95 4.92
N PHE A 104 -8.42 -30.87 6.25
CA PHE A 104 -9.45 -31.37 7.14
C PHE A 104 -10.76 -30.62 6.97
N LEU A 105 -10.72 -29.28 6.90
CA LEU A 105 -11.90 -28.45 6.69
C LEU A 105 -12.54 -28.69 5.32
N THR A 106 -11.75 -28.86 4.25
CA THR A 106 -12.30 -29.17 2.93
C THR A 106 -12.95 -30.55 2.90
N VAL A 107 -12.30 -31.57 3.48
CA VAL A 107 -12.88 -32.93 3.57
C VAL A 107 -14.17 -32.93 4.39
N LEU A 108 -14.18 -32.27 5.55
CA LEU A 108 -15.36 -32.17 6.41
C LEU A 108 -16.52 -31.47 5.68
N THR A 109 -16.22 -30.40 4.94
CA THR A 109 -17.22 -29.68 4.15
C THR A 109 -17.81 -30.58 3.05
N VAL A 110 -16.96 -31.32 2.34
CA VAL A 110 -17.43 -32.26 1.29
C VAL A 110 -18.28 -33.38 1.89
N ILE A 111 -17.88 -33.96 3.04
CA ILE A 111 -18.65 -35.02 3.71
C ILE A 111 -20.02 -34.53 4.16
N ILE A 112 -20.15 -33.27 4.60
CA ILE A 112 -21.43 -32.71 5.02
C ILE A 112 -22.30 -32.34 3.81
N VAL A 113 -21.72 -31.75 2.77
CA VAL A 113 -22.45 -31.21 1.62
C VAL A 113 -22.90 -32.31 0.64
N VAL A 114 -22.07 -33.32 0.37
CA VAL A 114 -22.38 -34.39 -0.59
C VAL A 114 -23.66 -35.19 -0.25
N PRO A 115 -23.92 -35.64 0.98
CA PRO A 115 -25.16 -36.33 1.32
C PRO A 115 -26.37 -35.39 1.25
N GLN A 116 -26.23 -34.12 1.64
CA GLN A 116 -27.31 -33.13 1.50
C GLN A 116 -27.66 -32.87 0.02
N LEU A 117 -26.67 -32.86 -0.88
CA LEU A 117 -26.92 -32.78 -2.32
C LEU A 117 -27.60 -34.04 -2.89
N LYS A 118 -27.40 -35.20 -2.25
CA LYS A 118 -28.12 -36.44 -2.62
C LYS A 118 -29.56 -36.44 -2.11
N GLU A 119 -29.81 -35.92 -0.91
CA GLU A 119 -31.16 -35.76 -0.35
C GLU A 119 -31.96 -34.66 -1.07
N LEU A 120 -31.31 -33.55 -1.47
CA LEU A 120 -31.92 -32.49 -2.29
C LEU A 120 -32.27 -32.94 -3.72
N LYS A 121 -31.71 -34.07 -4.18
CA LYS A 121 -32.09 -34.67 -5.46
C LYS A 121 -33.37 -35.49 -5.37
N LEU A 122 -33.90 -35.72 -4.16
CA LEU A 122 -35.12 -36.48 -3.91
C LEU A 122 -36.29 -35.65 -3.41
N ASP A 123 -36.05 -34.49 -2.77
CA ASP A 123 -37.14 -33.62 -2.33
C ASP A 123 -36.90 -32.16 -2.73
N GLU A 124 -37.76 -31.72 -3.63
CA GLU A 124 -37.97 -30.36 -4.09
C GLU A 124 -38.32 -29.46 -2.88
N THR A 125 -37.56 -28.37 -2.64
CA THR A 125 -37.96 -27.10 -1.95
C THR A 125 -36.84 -26.36 -1.18
N MET A 126 -35.55 -26.53 -1.51
CA MET A 126 -34.55 -25.52 -1.10
C MET A 126 -33.79 -24.97 -2.32
N PRO A 127 -33.97 -23.68 -2.66
CA PRO A 127 -33.31 -23.11 -3.82
C PRO A 127 -31.80 -23.15 -3.59
N PHE A 128 -31.08 -23.75 -4.55
CA PHE A 128 -29.62 -23.93 -4.56
C PHE A 128 -28.83 -22.67 -4.18
N SER A 129 -29.40 -21.49 -4.48
CA SER A 129 -28.87 -20.18 -4.10
C SER A 129 -28.71 -20.01 -2.58
N THR A 130 -29.65 -20.49 -1.76
CA THR A 130 -29.61 -20.36 -0.30
C THR A 130 -28.52 -21.22 0.32
N VAL A 131 -28.32 -22.44 -0.19
CA VAL A 131 -27.26 -23.34 0.28
C VAL A 131 -25.89 -22.78 -0.05
N MET A 132 -25.72 -22.25 -1.28
CA MET A 132 -24.49 -21.58 -1.69
C MET A 132 -24.21 -20.33 -0.85
N ALA A 133 -25.23 -19.50 -0.62
CA ALA A 133 -25.10 -18.30 0.22
C ALA A 133 -24.72 -18.66 1.66
N LEU A 134 -25.38 -19.65 2.26
CA LEU A 134 -25.08 -20.12 3.62
C LEU A 134 -23.64 -20.66 3.72
N THR A 135 -23.19 -21.38 2.69
CA THR A 135 -21.82 -21.92 2.63
C THR A 135 -20.78 -20.81 2.55
N ILE A 136 -21.01 -19.79 1.71
CA ILE A 136 -20.13 -18.62 1.61
C ILE A 136 -20.09 -17.84 2.93
N ILE A 137 -21.24 -17.67 3.58
CA ILE A 137 -21.34 -17.00 4.88
C ILE A 137 -20.56 -17.78 5.95
N LEU A 138 -20.73 -19.11 5.99
CA LEU A 138 -20.04 -19.96 6.95
C LEU A 138 -18.52 -19.97 6.71
N GLN A 139 -18.09 -20.06 5.46
CA GLN A 139 -16.68 -20.00 5.08
C GLN A 139 -16.05 -18.64 5.46
N ASN A 140 -16.75 -17.54 5.22
CA ASN A 140 -16.30 -16.19 5.58
C ASN A 140 -16.27 -15.99 7.10
N ALA A 141 -17.26 -16.53 7.84
CA ALA A 141 -17.29 -16.47 9.30
C ALA A 141 -16.12 -17.24 9.92
N VAL A 142 -15.83 -18.44 9.41
CA VAL A 142 -14.65 -19.23 9.81
C VAL A 142 -13.37 -18.43 9.52
N MET A 143 -13.22 -17.88 8.31
CA MET A 143 -12.03 -17.08 7.97
C MET A 143 -11.85 -15.88 8.93
N LEU A 144 -12.92 -15.17 9.26
CA LEU A 144 -12.89 -14.03 10.19
C LEU A 144 -12.52 -14.43 11.63
N PHE A 145 -12.96 -15.59 12.10
CA PHE A 145 -12.61 -16.06 13.45
C PHE A 145 -11.15 -16.52 13.56
N PHE A 146 -10.63 -17.20 12.53
CA PHE A 146 -9.28 -17.75 12.58
C PHE A 146 -8.19 -16.72 12.19
N THR A 147 -8.51 -15.68 11.41
CA THR A 147 -7.56 -14.63 11.02
C THR A 147 -6.88 -13.90 12.20
N PRO A 148 -7.61 -13.34 13.20
CA PRO A 148 -6.98 -12.64 14.33
C PRO A 148 -6.20 -13.59 15.25
N ILE A 149 -6.60 -14.85 15.37
CA ILE A 149 -5.87 -15.88 16.14
C ILE A 149 -4.52 -16.17 15.46
N LEU A 150 -4.51 -16.30 14.12
CA LEU A 150 -3.30 -16.51 13.34
C LEU A 150 -2.36 -15.30 13.41
N ILE A 151 -2.89 -14.07 13.30
CA ILE A 151 -2.12 -12.83 13.43
C ILE A 151 -1.48 -12.75 14.83
N ARG A 152 -2.23 -13.05 15.90
CA ARG A 152 -1.73 -13.00 17.28
C ARG A 152 -0.64 -14.04 17.54
N ARG A 153 -0.80 -15.25 17.00
CA ARG A 153 0.19 -16.33 17.13
C ARG A 153 1.47 -16.04 16.34
N TYR A 154 1.34 -15.43 15.15
CA TYR A 154 2.50 -15.04 14.35
C TYR A 154 3.28 -13.89 14.98
N ARG A 155 2.58 -12.90 15.57
CA ARG A 155 3.20 -11.77 16.29
C ARG A 155 3.98 -12.24 17.53
N SER A 156 3.43 -13.20 18.27
CA SER A 156 4.09 -13.78 19.46
C SER A 156 5.37 -14.54 19.10
N LYS A 157 5.38 -15.28 17.99
CA LYS A 157 6.57 -16.01 17.53
C LYS A 157 7.68 -15.07 17.03
N ASN A 158 7.30 -13.91 16.48
CA ASN A 158 8.25 -12.90 16.00
C ASN A 158 8.79 -11.98 17.11
N GLN A 159 8.15 -11.95 18.28
CA GLN A 159 8.65 -11.22 19.46
C GLN A 159 9.65 -12.05 20.30
N GLY A 160 9.72 -13.37 20.11
CA GLY A 160 10.73 -14.22 20.74
C GLY A 160 12.15 -14.08 20.17
N PHE A 161 12.34 -13.28 19.11
CA PHE A 161 13.64 -13.02 18.48
C PHE A 161 14.20 -11.63 18.81
N ARG A 162 13.64 -10.95 19.83
CA ARG A 162 14.06 -9.60 20.20
C ARG A 162 14.14 -9.43 21.72
N ILE A 163 14.93 -10.27 22.39
CA ILE A 163 15.43 -10.01 23.74
C ILE A 163 16.91 -10.42 23.78
N ILE A 164 17.75 -9.37 23.84
CA ILE A 164 19.15 -9.26 24.32
C ILE A 164 20.20 -10.14 23.61
#